data_AF-A0A8S3SWC2-F1
#
_entry.id   AF-A0A8S3SWC2-F1
#
_cell.length_a   1.000
_cell.length_b   1.000
_cell.length_c   1.000
_cell.angle_alpha   90.00
_cell.angle_beta   90.00
_cell.angle_gamma   90.00
#
_symmetry.space_group_name_H-M   'P 1'
#
loop_
_entity.id
_entity.type
_entity.pdbx_description
1 polymer ?
#
loop_
_entity_poly.entity_id
_entity_poly.type
_entity_poly.pdbx_seq_one_letter_code
_entity_poly.pdbx_strand_id
1 'polypeptide(L)'
;MDNHRETRLNVLLIMIESTSRINSVRYLHKTRKYLLETLNATDLLGYNKVADNSSPNMAALLTGDFIENSSCFKDSEGVDKCPFIWKEFSKLGYTTHYGQDTFTPWAILASNFNQQIIMISLSMTLVNRVQNIFSIFASMENRHLNTSTKEC
;
A
#
# COMPACT_ATOMS: atom_id res chain seq x y z
N MET A 1 36.03 -7.99 12.35
CA MET A 1 34.59 -8.11 12.64
C MET A 1 33.90 -7.18 11.67
N ASP A 2 33.24 -7.74 10.65
CA ASP A 2 32.74 -6.95 9.53
C ASP A 2 31.44 -6.23 9.92
N ASN A 3 31.40 -4.92 9.69
CA ASN A 3 30.32 -4.06 10.17
C ASN A 3 29.26 -3.91 9.09
N HIS A 4 28.61 -5.02 8.74
CA HIS A 4 27.46 -5.01 7.84
C HIS A 4 26.28 -4.31 8.53
N ARG A 5 26.22 -2.98 8.36
CA ARG A 5 24.95 -2.26 8.45
C ARG A 5 24.05 -2.82 7.35
N GLU A 6 23.18 -3.77 7.70
CA GLU A 6 22.16 -4.27 6.78
C GLU A 6 21.40 -3.08 6.18
N THR A 7 21.47 -2.94 4.86
CA THR A 7 20.79 -1.87 4.13
C THR A 7 19.30 -2.13 4.16
N ARG A 8 18.61 -1.59 5.16
CA ARG A 8 17.16 -1.70 5.34
C ARG A 8 16.44 -1.07 4.15
N LEU A 9 15.68 -1.88 3.42
CA LEU A 9 14.86 -1.40 2.30
C LEU A 9 13.58 -0.73 2.82
N ASN A 10 13.25 0.43 2.26
CA ASN A 10 11.94 1.06 2.46
C ASN A 10 10.86 0.27 1.70
N VAL A 11 9.69 0.10 2.30
CA VAL A 11 8.54 -0.57 1.68
C VAL A 11 7.41 0.44 1.47
N LEU A 12 6.88 0.48 0.25
CA LEU A 12 5.77 1.34 -0.16
C LEU A 12 4.63 0.47 -0.66
N LEU A 13 3.48 0.52 0.01
CA LEU A 13 2.25 -0.13 -0.46
C LEU A 13 1.32 0.90 -1.11
N ILE A 14 1.06 0.75 -2.41
CA ILE A 14 0.05 1.55 -3.12
C ILE A 14 -1.12 0.64 -3.45
N MET A 15 -2.31 0.99 -2.96
CA MET A 15 -3.56 0.33 -3.34
C MET A 15 -4.37 1.25 -4.23
N ILE A 16 -4.97 0.65 -5.27
CA ILE A 16 -5.88 1.33 -6.19
C ILE A 16 -7.23 0.63 -6.09
N GLU A 17 -8.22 1.35 -5.58
CA GLU A 17 -9.56 0.80 -5.33
C GLU A 17 -10.43 0.81 -6.60
N SER A 18 -11.47 -0.04 -6.59
CA SER A 18 -12.48 -0.13 -7.66
C SER A 18 -11.89 -0.41 -9.06
N THR A 19 -10.90 -1.31 -9.14
CA THR A 19 -10.26 -1.71 -10.39
C THR A 19 -10.11 -3.23 -10.53
N SER A 20 -9.91 -3.69 -11.77
CA SER A 20 -9.55 -5.07 -12.10
C SER A 20 -8.27 -5.10 -12.94
N ARG A 21 -7.62 -6.27 -13.04
CA ARG A 21 -6.43 -6.43 -13.91
C ARG A 21 -6.72 -6.08 -15.38
N ILE A 22 -7.90 -6.42 -15.89
CA ILE A 22 -8.31 -6.07 -17.27
C ILE A 22 -8.51 -4.54 -17.39
N ASN A 23 -9.07 -3.91 -16.35
CA ASN A 23 -9.24 -2.46 -16.30
C ASN A 23 -7.88 -1.73 -16.29
N SER A 24 -6.91 -2.20 -15.51
CA SER A 24 -5.57 -1.61 -15.46
C SER A 24 -4.80 -1.76 -16.79
N VAL A 25 -4.97 -2.87 -17.51
CA VAL A 25 -4.40 -3.04 -18.86
C VAL A 25 -4.96 -2.03 -19.86
N ARG A 26 -6.24 -1.66 -19.77
CA ARG A 26 -6.88 -0.70 -20.68
C ARG A 26 -6.58 0.76 -20.29
N TYR A 27 -6.92 1.14 -19.06
CA TYR A 27 -6.91 2.54 -18.63
C TYR A 27 -5.63 2.99 -17.93
N LEU A 28 -4.85 2.06 -17.36
CA LEU A 28 -3.59 2.35 -16.66
C LEU A 28 -2.36 1.86 -17.43
N HIS A 29 -2.47 1.76 -18.77
CA HIS A 29 -1.43 1.20 -19.64
C HIS A 29 -0.07 1.89 -19.47
N LYS A 30 -0.01 3.22 -19.27
CA LYS A 30 1.25 3.96 -19.01
C LYS A 30 1.90 3.54 -17.69
N THR A 31 1.13 3.52 -16.61
CA THR A 31 1.59 3.08 -15.28
C THR A 31 2.07 1.63 -15.34
N ARG A 32 1.28 0.73 -15.94
CA ARG A 32 1.65 -0.68 -16.10
C ARG A 32 2.91 -0.86 -16.95
N LYS A 33 3.07 -0.09 -18.03
CA LYS A 33 4.28 -0.09 -18.86
C LYS A 33 5.52 0.26 -18.03
N TYR A 34 5.49 1.37 -17.31
CA TYR A 34 6.62 1.80 -16.47
C TYR A 34 6.93 0.81 -15.33
N LEU A 35 5.90 0.26 -14.66
CA LEU A 35 6.10 -0.78 -13.65
C LEU A 35 6.84 -2.00 -14.21
N LEU A 36 6.40 -2.54 -15.35
CA LEU A 36 6.97 -3.77 -15.92
C LEU A 36 8.30 -3.54 -16.67
N GLU A 37 8.40 -2.49 -17.48
CA GLU A 37 9.55 -2.27 -18.37
C GLU A 37 10.65 -1.39 -17.74
N THR A 38 10.33 -0.53 -16.77
CA THR A 38 11.30 0.39 -16.15
C THR A 38 11.67 -0.03 -14.75
N LEU A 39 10.69 -0.35 -13.89
CA LEU A 39 10.96 -0.84 -12.53
C LEU A 39 11.14 -2.37 -12.43
N ASN A 40 11.04 -3.09 -13.55
CA ASN A 40 11.15 -4.56 -13.62
C ASN A 40 10.22 -5.28 -12.61
N ALA A 41 9.02 -4.74 -12.40
CA ALA A 41 8.07 -5.26 -11.43
C ALA A 41 7.49 -6.62 -11.86
N THR A 42 7.28 -7.52 -10.89
CA THR A 42 6.66 -8.83 -11.14
C THR A 42 5.13 -8.72 -11.16
N ASP A 43 4.49 -9.17 -12.25
CA ASP A 43 3.03 -9.27 -12.34
C ASP A 43 2.54 -10.57 -11.68
N LEU A 44 1.78 -10.46 -10.60
CA LEU A 44 1.25 -11.61 -9.87
C LEU A 44 0.07 -12.27 -10.61
N LEU A 45 0.39 -13.06 -11.64
CA LEU A 45 -0.59 -13.83 -12.40
C LEU A 45 -1.29 -14.84 -11.49
N GLY A 46 -2.63 -14.93 -11.60
CA GLY A 46 -3.45 -15.79 -10.73
C GLY A 46 -3.80 -15.19 -9.37
N TYR A 47 -3.26 -14.03 -8.99
CA TYR A 47 -3.73 -13.30 -7.81
C TYR A 47 -5.20 -12.90 -7.97
N ASN A 48 -6.00 -13.21 -6.95
CA ASN A 48 -7.42 -12.88 -6.89
C ASN A 48 -7.72 -12.16 -5.57
N LYS A 49 -8.75 -11.31 -5.61
CA LYS A 49 -9.33 -10.71 -4.41
C LYS A 49 -10.01 -11.80 -3.57
N VAL A 50 -10.00 -11.63 -2.25
CA VAL A 50 -10.63 -12.54 -1.28
C VAL A 50 -12.16 -12.41 -1.28
N ALA A 51 -12.68 -11.20 -1.42
CA ALA A 51 -14.11 -10.92 -1.35
C ALA A 51 -14.49 -9.70 -2.23
N ASP A 52 -15.76 -9.30 -2.23
CA ASP A 52 -16.22 -8.25 -3.16
C ASP A 52 -15.85 -6.82 -2.75
N ASN A 53 -15.90 -6.50 -1.46
CA ASN A 53 -15.72 -5.15 -0.92
C ASN A 53 -14.27 -4.87 -0.50
N SER A 54 -13.86 -3.60 -0.39
CA SER A 54 -12.49 -3.24 0.04
C SER A 54 -12.12 -3.81 1.41
N SER A 55 -12.97 -3.62 2.43
CA SER A 55 -12.66 -3.99 3.83
C SER A 55 -12.18 -5.44 4.04
N PRO A 56 -12.88 -6.50 3.58
CA PRO A 56 -12.38 -7.88 3.71
C PRO A 56 -11.07 -8.13 2.95
N ASN A 57 -10.87 -7.50 1.79
CA ASN A 57 -9.62 -7.62 1.02
C ASN A 57 -8.44 -6.94 1.73
N MET A 58 -8.67 -5.76 2.30
CA MET A 58 -7.66 -5.01 3.06
C MET A 58 -7.33 -5.72 4.37
N ALA A 59 -8.32 -6.27 5.08
CA ALA A 59 -8.12 -7.14 6.23
C ALA A 59 -7.17 -8.30 5.89
N ALA A 60 -7.50 -9.10 4.87
CA ALA A 60 -6.70 -10.25 4.45
C ALA A 60 -5.29 -9.87 3.99
N LEU A 61 -5.15 -8.81 3.18
CA LEU A 61 -3.84 -8.35 2.70
C LEU A 61 -2.94 -7.85 3.84
N LEU A 62 -3.51 -7.17 4.83
CA LEU A 62 -2.75 -6.42 5.83
C LEU A 62 -2.57 -7.18 7.16
N THR A 63 -3.37 -8.21 7.43
CA THR A 63 -3.24 -9.08 8.62
C THR A 63 -2.91 -10.54 8.30
N GLY A 64 -3.11 -10.98 7.05
CA GLY A 64 -3.05 -12.40 6.68
C GLY A 64 -4.27 -13.22 7.13
N ASP A 65 -5.34 -12.58 7.62
CA ASP A 65 -6.52 -13.25 8.18
C ASP A 65 -7.85 -12.77 7.53
N PHE A 66 -8.84 -13.66 7.48
CA PHE A 66 -10.15 -13.38 6.89
C PHE A 66 -11.05 -12.65 7.89
N ILE A 67 -11.74 -11.59 7.44
CA ILE A 67 -12.57 -10.76 8.33
C ILE A 67 -13.72 -11.55 8.98
N GLU A 68 -14.20 -12.59 8.29
CA GLU A 68 -15.25 -13.50 8.73
C GLU A 68 -14.78 -14.44 9.84
N ASN A 69 -13.49 -14.78 9.88
CA ASN A 69 -12.91 -15.75 10.82
C ASN A 69 -12.28 -15.05 12.02
N SER A 70 -11.71 -13.86 11.83
CA SER A 70 -11.04 -13.14 12.91
C SER A 70 -12.02 -12.61 13.96
N SER A 71 -11.64 -12.72 15.23
CA SER A 71 -12.29 -11.98 16.33
C SER A 71 -11.90 -10.50 16.32
N CYS A 72 -10.74 -10.14 15.76
CA CYS A 72 -10.19 -8.78 15.86
C CYS A 72 -11.00 -7.73 15.09
N PHE A 73 -11.75 -8.14 14.06
CA PHE A 73 -12.64 -7.26 13.29
C PHE A 73 -14.10 -7.25 13.80
N LYS A 74 -14.40 -8.07 14.82
CA LYS A 74 -15.73 -8.19 15.45
C LYS A 74 -15.79 -7.51 16.82
N ASP A 75 -14.64 -7.09 17.35
CA ASP A 75 -14.51 -6.42 18.64
C ASP A 75 -15.04 -4.97 18.55
N SER A 76 -15.90 -4.58 19.49
CA SER A 76 -16.40 -3.22 19.63
C SER A 76 -15.33 -2.20 20.03
N GLU A 77 -14.19 -2.66 20.55
CA GLU A 77 -13.02 -1.81 20.84
C GLU A 77 -12.23 -1.42 19.57
N GLY A 78 -12.61 -1.93 18.40
CA GLY A 78 -12.02 -1.58 17.11
C GLY A 78 -10.81 -2.44 16.71
N VAL A 79 -10.27 -2.14 15.53
CA VAL A 79 -9.25 -3.00 14.87
C VAL A 79 -7.83 -2.82 15.39
N ASP A 80 -7.61 -1.95 16.38
CA ASP A 80 -6.29 -1.65 16.95
C ASP A 80 -5.60 -2.89 17.56
N LYS A 81 -6.35 -3.95 17.89
CA LYS A 81 -5.80 -5.24 18.35
C LYS A 81 -5.31 -6.14 17.21
N CYS A 82 -5.85 -6.00 15.98
CA CYS A 82 -5.55 -6.88 14.84
C CYS A 82 -4.03 -6.95 14.51
N PRO A 83 -3.52 -8.10 14.04
CA PRO A 83 -2.08 -8.31 13.78
C PRO A 83 -1.66 -7.71 12.43
N PHE A 84 -1.86 -6.40 12.26
CA PHE A 84 -1.49 -5.71 11.02
C PHE A 84 0.02 -5.69 10.79
N ILE A 85 0.43 -5.90 9.55
CA ILE A 85 1.82 -6.02 9.11
C ILE A 85 2.71 -4.84 9.54
N TRP A 86 2.17 -3.62 9.59
CA TRP A 86 2.91 -2.44 10.04
C TRP A 86 3.29 -2.46 11.52
N LYS A 87 2.61 -3.26 12.36
CA LYS A 87 3.06 -3.48 13.74
C LYS A 87 4.39 -4.23 13.77
N GLU A 88 4.58 -5.20 12.89
CA GLU A 88 5.87 -5.91 12.76
C GLU A 88 6.96 -4.98 12.20
N PHE A 89 6.65 -4.19 11.16
CA PHE A 89 7.57 -3.13 10.70
C PHE A 89 7.91 -2.12 11.83
N SER A 90 6.93 -1.67 12.60
CA SER A 90 7.15 -0.74 13.72
C SER A 90 8.03 -1.35 14.82
N LYS A 91 7.82 -2.62 15.20
CA LYS A 91 8.70 -3.36 16.13
C LYS A 91 10.13 -3.47 15.62
N LEU A 92 10.33 -3.59 14.31
CA LEU A 92 11.65 -3.60 13.67
C LEU A 92 12.29 -2.20 13.53
N GLY A 93 11.59 -1.15 13.97
CA GLY A 93 12.07 0.23 13.97
C GLY A 93 11.81 1.01 12.68
N TYR A 94 10.83 0.60 11.86
CA TYR A 94 10.41 1.34 10.68
C TYR A 94 9.39 2.46 11.00
N THR A 95 9.54 3.59 10.31
CA THR A 95 8.58 4.73 10.31
C THR A 95 7.43 4.49 9.32
N THR A 96 6.44 5.39 9.29
CA THR A 96 5.04 5.07 8.97
C THR A 96 4.38 6.02 7.90
N HIS A 97 3.20 6.66 8.09
CA HIS A 97 2.44 7.59 7.19
C HIS A 97 1.34 7.02 6.22
N TYR A 98 0.11 6.73 6.69
CA TYR A 98 -1.04 6.27 5.85
C TYR A 98 -1.73 7.47 5.23
N GLY A 99 -2.13 7.29 3.97
CA GLY A 99 -3.00 8.21 3.27
C GLY A 99 -4.07 7.46 2.50
N GLN A 100 -5.28 8.02 2.50
CA GLN A 100 -6.33 7.67 1.54
C GLN A 100 -6.85 8.95 0.91
N ASP A 101 -7.17 8.92 -0.38
CA ASP A 101 -7.71 10.07 -1.11
C ASP A 101 -9.21 10.30 -0.85
N THR A 102 -9.90 9.30 -0.30
CA THR A 102 -11.35 9.24 -0.18
C THR A 102 -11.80 8.64 1.15
N PHE A 103 -12.91 9.13 1.69
CA PHE A 103 -13.50 8.60 2.92
C PHE A 103 -14.31 7.34 2.59
N THR A 104 -13.84 6.19 3.07
CA THR A 104 -14.44 4.86 2.84
C THR A 104 -14.82 4.21 4.18
N PRO A 105 -15.62 3.13 4.21
CA PRO A 105 -15.84 2.35 5.43
C PRO A 105 -14.54 1.83 6.05
N TRP A 106 -13.51 1.56 5.24
CA TRP A 106 -12.18 1.24 5.75
C TRP A 106 -11.54 2.43 6.49
N ALA A 107 -11.69 3.67 5.99
CA ALA A 107 -11.16 4.86 6.67
C ALA A 107 -11.72 5.03 8.09
N ILE A 108 -12.95 4.58 8.37
CA ILE A 108 -13.55 4.56 9.71
C ILE A 108 -12.93 3.48 10.60
N LEU A 109 -12.69 2.27 10.06
CA LEU A 109 -11.96 1.24 10.79
C LEU A 109 -10.52 1.70 11.08
N ALA A 110 -9.91 2.43 10.15
CA ALA A 110 -8.55 2.92 10.25
C ALA A 110 -8.37 4.24 11.03
N SER A 111 -9.45 4.96 11.36
CA SER A 111 -9.34 6.28 12.01
C SER A 111 -8.86 6.24 13.46
N ASN A 112 -8.83 5.06 14.07
CA ASN A 112 -8.33 4.87 15.44
C ASN A 112 -6.81 4.64 15.50
N PHE A 113 -6.11 4.46 14.36
CA PHE A 113 -4.68 4.17 14.38
C PHE A 113 -3.83 5.34 14.90
N ASN A 114 -3.22 5.16 16.08
CA ASN A 114 -2.26 6.10 16.70
C ASN A 114 -0.85 6.08 16.07
N GLN A 115 -0.68 5.38 14.95
CA GLN A 115 0.54 5.33 14.14
C GLN A 115 0.13 5.43 12.68
N GLN A 116 0.93 6.00 11.81
CA GLN A 116 0.36 6.40 10.53
C GLN A 116 0.39 5.30 9.44
N ILE A 117 1.44 4.47 9.24
CA ILE A 117 1.62 3.34 8.25
C ILE A 117 2.01 3.71 6.79
N ILE A 118 3.17 3.31 6.21
CA ILE A 118 3.51 3.65 4.79
C ILE A 118 2.55 2.98 3.78
N MET A 119 1.44 3.65 3.42
CA MET A 119 0.43 3.10 2.51
C MET A 119 -0.43 4.22 1.91
N ILE A 120 -0.56 4.26 0.57
CA ILE A 120 -1.43 5.21 -0.13
C ILE A 120 -2.55 4.44 -0.83
N SER A 121 -3.80 4.63 -0.38
CA SER A 121 -4.99 4.13 -1.07
C SER A 121 -5.58 5.23 -1.98
N LEU A 122 -5.82 4.88 -3.25
CA LEU A 122 -6.28 5.81 -4.29
C LEU A 122 -7.54 5.29 -4.97
N SER A 123 -8.59 6.10 -4.99
CA SER A 123 -9.81 5.85 -5.74
C SER A 123 -9.58 5.99 -7.25
N MET A 124 -10.24 5.16 -8.06
CA MET A 124 -10.18 5.27 -9.53
C MET A 124 -10.66 6.65 -10.04
N THR A 125 -11.48 7.37 -9.28
CA THR A 125 -11.90 8.75 -9.60
C THR A 125 -10.71 9.71 -9.65
N LEU A 126 -9.80 9.63 -8.67
CA LEU A 126 -8.58 10.42 -8.67
C LEU A 126 -7.61 9.91 -9.75
N VAL A 127 -7.44 8.60 -9.88
CA VAL A 127 -6.55 8.02 -10.90
C VAL A 127 -6.95 8.43 -12.33
N ASN A 128 -8.25 8.42 -12.64
CA ASN A 128 -8.78 8.84 -13.94
C ASN A 128 -8.62 10.34 -14.20
N ARG A 129 -8.69 11.19 -13.16
CA ARG A 129 -8.44 12.64 -13.28
C ARG A 129 -6.97 12.98 -13.48
N VAL A 130 -6.07 12.21 -12.88
CA VAL A 130 -4.62 12.44 -12.99
C VAL A 130 -4.04 11.77 -14.24
N GLN A 131 -4.65 10.67 -14.73
CA GLN A 131 -4.20 9.78 -15.85
C GLN A 131 -2.76 9.27 -15.80
N ASN A 132 -1.99 9.69 -14.80
CA ASN A 132 -0.54 9.63 -14.79
C ASN A 132 -0.06 9.52 -13.33
N ILE A 133 -0.50 8.48 -12.61
CA ILE A 133 0.15 8.03 -11.36
C ILE A 133 1.67 7.83 -11.57
N PHE A 134 2.09 7.58 -12.81
CA PHE A 134 3.48 7.73 -13.29
C PHE A 134 4.22 8.96 -12.73
N SER A 135 3.60 10.14 -12.65
CA SER A 135 4.27 11.34 -12.13
C SER A 135 4.56 11.25 -10.62
N ILE A 136 3.74 10.51 -9.86
CA ILE A 136 3.99 10.22 -8.45
C ILE A 136 5.20 9.30 -8.34
N PHE A 137 5.21 8.18 -9.05
CA PHE A 137 6.35 7.25 -9.04
C PHE A 137 7.66 7.92 -9.51
N ALA A 138 7.65 8.62 -10.63
CA ALA A 138 8.81 9.35 -11.14
C ALA A 138 9.25 10.49 -10.19
N SER A 139 8.32 11.11 -9.43
CA SER A 139 8.65 12.09 -8.39
C SER A 139 9.25 11.46 -7.13
N MET A 140 8.92 10.20 -6.83
CA MET A 140 9.53 9.44 -5.73
C MET A 140 10.94 8.98 -6.10
N GLU A 141 11.14 8.51 -7.33
CA GLU A 141 12.47 8.14 -7.88
C GLU A 141 13.42 9.36 -7.89
N ASN A 142 12.98 10.50 -8.42
CA ASN A 142 13.77 11.75 -8.40
C ASN A 142 14.07 12.29 -6.99
N ARG A 143 13.24 11.95 -5.99
CA ARG A 143 13.53 12.30 -4.59
C ARG A 143 14.58 11.40 -3.97
N HIS A 144 14.56 10.10 -4.24
CA HIS A 144 15.59 9.16 -3.78
C HIS A 144 16.99 9.54 -4.30
N LEU A 145 17.10 9.94 -5.57
CA LEU A 145 18.35 10.42 -6.15
C LEU A 145 18.85 11.72 -5.49
N ASN A 146 17.94 12.67 -5.19
CA ASN A 146 18.30 13.95 -4.55
C ASN A 146 18.53 13.88 -3.03
N THR A 147 18.15 12.79 -2.35
CA THR A 147 18.58 12.53 -0.97
C THR A 147 19.96 11.89 -0.92
N SER A 148 20.31 11.05 -1.89
CA SER A 148 21.63 10.41 -1.98
C SER A 148 22.77 11.39 -2.33
N THR A 149 22.45 12.61 -2.78
CA THR A 149 23.41 13.68 -3.10
C THR A 149 23.48 14.78 -2.04
N LYS A 150 22.78 14.61 -0.90
CA LYS A 150 22.80 15.56 0.24
C LYS A 150 23.55 15.04 1.48
N GLU A 151 24.18 13.88 1.37
CA GLU A 151 25.18 13.39 2.33
C GLU A 151 26.60 13.53 1.72
N CYS A 152 27.03 14.79 1.55
CA CYS A 152 28.40 15.22 1.26
C CYS A 152 28.68 16.52 2.04
#